data_AF-L7QPU3-F1
#
_entry.id   AF-L7QPU3-F1
#
_cell.length_a   1.000
_cell.length_b   1.000
_cell.length_c   1.000
_cell.angle_alpha   90.00
_cell.angle_beta   90.00
_cell.angle_gamma   90.00
#
_symmetry.space_group_name_H-M   'P 1'
#
loop_
_entity.id
_entity.type
_entity.pdbx_description
1 polymer ?
#
loop_
_entity_poly.entity_id
_entity_poly.type
_entity_poly.pdbx_seq_one_letter_code
_entity_poly.pdbx_strand_id
1 'polypeptide(L)'
;RQLEGEIAEEFTPQTEEQLLPLVNDIIKFDMEHSAEIQACDLLMEIDHLDILEKYIDQSNYGRVCLYLIGCASYVVDPESTQILRGVMEHYLRFGEYGRAMMIAMQLNDKVACEKCFTGCQDPLMRKQLCYMLARQYIPIEVEDEDLRVILLNAHINDHYLGLGREL
;
A
#
# COMPACT_ATOMS: atom_id res chain seq x y z
N ARG A 1 5.66 -22.19 13.61
CA ARG A 1 7.14 -22.09 13.54
C ARG A 1 7.83 -23.32 12.96
N GLN A 2 7.76 -24.51 13.58
CA GLN A 2 8.43 -25.68 12.99
C GLN A 2 7.76 -26.10 11.66
N LEU A 3 6.42 -26.13 11.64
CA LEU A 3 5.65 -26.53 10.45
C LEU A 3 5.76 -25.52 9.29
N GLU A 4 5.68 -24.21 9.53
CA GLU A 4 5.83 -23.20 8.47
C GLU A 4 7.19 -23.32 7.76
N GLY A 5 8.29 -23.45 8.53
CA GLY A 5 9.63 -23.59 7.95
C GLY A 5 9.82 -24.92 7.20
N GLU A 6 9.29 -26.03 7.73
CA GLU A 6 9.32 -27.32 7.03
C GLU A 6 8.51 -27.27 5.72
N ILE A 7 7.38 -26.57 5.71
CA ILE A 7 6.57 -26.38 4.50
C ILE A 7 7.33 -25.54 3.49
N ALA A 8 7.94 -24.42 3.91
CA ALA A 8 8.70 -23.57 3.02
C ALA A 8 9.90 -24.31 2.38
N GLU A 9 10.60 -25.16 3.14
CA GLU A 9 11.70 -25.99 2.63
C GLU A 9 11.23 -27.05 1.62
N GLU A 10 10.08 -27.66 1.85
CA GLU A 10 9.49 -28.68 0.97
C GLU A 10 8.67 -28.07 -0.18
N PHE A 11 8.46 -26.75 -0.20
CA PHE A 11 7.68 -26.07 -1.25
C PHE A 11 8.52 -25.94 -2.52
N THR A 12 8.29 -26.88 -3.44
CA THR A 12 8.97 -26.96 -4.73
C THR A 12 7.94 -27.05 -5.85
N PRO A 13 8.29 -26.77 -7.11
CA PRO A 13 7.35 -26.87 -8.23
C PRO A 13 6.70 -28.26 -8.39
N GLN A 14 7.29 -29.32 -7.82
CA GLN A 14 6.75 -30.67 -7.84
C GLN A 14 5.72 -30.93 -6.72
N THR A 15 5.82 -30.21 -5.60
CA THR A 15 5.00 -30.38 -4.39
C THR A 15 3.99 -29.25 -4.22
N GLU A 16 4.14 -28.14 -4.94
CA GLU A 16 3.29 -26.95 -4.92
C GLU A 16 1.79 -27.29 -4.96
N GLU A 17 1.33 -28.04 -5.97
CA GLU A 17 -0.09 -28.38 -6.12
C GLU A 17 -0.64 -29.18 -4.93
N GLN A 18 0.19 -29.96 -4.25
CA GLN A 18 -0.20 -30.78 -3.11
C GLN A 18 -0.19 -30.00 -1.79
N LEU A 19 0.73 -29.05 -1.65
CA LEU A 19 0.93 -28.25 -0.44
C LEU A 19 0.08 -26.98 -0.43
N LEU A 20 -0.30 -26.43 -1.59
CA LEU A 20 -1.12 -25.22 -1.70
C LEU A 20 -2.43 -25.26 -0.87
N PRO A 21 -3.20 -26.37 -0.84
CA PRO A 21 -4.38 -26.46 0.02
C PRO A 21 -4.02 -26.34 1.51
N LEU A 22 -2.95 -26.99 1.95
CA LEU A 22 -2.47 -26.93 3.33
C LEU A 22 -1.98 -25.52 3.69
N VAL A 23 -1.24 -24.87 2.79
CA VAL A 23 -0.82 -23.47 2.95
C VAL A 23 -2.05 -22.58 3.13
N ASN A 24 -3.08 -22.73 2.30
CA ASN A 24 -4.31 -21.93 2.45
C ASN A 24 -4.98 -22.13 3.82
N ASP A 25 -5.05 -23.36 4.32
CA ASP A 25 -5.62 -23.66 5.64
C ASP A 25 -4.78 -23.02 6.77
N ILE A 26 -3.46 -23.05 6.67
CA ILE A 26 -2.53 -22.42 7.64
C ILE A 26 -2.70 -20.90 7.63
N ILE A 27 -2.63 -20.27 6.45
CA ILE A 27 -2.78 -18.81 6.34
C ILE A 27 -4.13 -18.35 6.88
N LYS A 28 -5.21 -19.09 6.58
CA LYS A 28 -6.52 -18.80 7.15
C LYS A 28 -6.49 -18.86 8.68
N PHE A 29 -5.94 -19.94 9.24
CA PHE A 29 -5.84 -20.12 10.68
C PHE A 29 -5.04 -18.99 11.34
N ASP A 30 -3.88 -18.64 10.79
CA ASP A 30 -3.02 -17.59 11.32
C ASP A 30 -3.70 -16.21 11.29
N MET A 31 -4.37 -15.89 10.20
CA MET A 31 -5.09 -14.62 10.05
C MET A 31 -6.27 -14.52 11.01
N GLU A 32 -6.96 -15.63 11.32
CA GLU A 32 -8.04 -15.68 12.32
C GLU A 32 -7.52 -15.58 13.77
N HIS A 33 -6.27 -15.95 14.04
CA HIS A 33 -5.67 -16.00 15.38
C HIS A 33 -4.65 -14.89 15.64
N SER A 34 -4.69 -13.80 14.89
CA SER A 34 -3.76 -12.65 15.04
C SER A 34 -2.28 -13.02 14.87
N ALA A 35 -1.99 -14.02 14.03
CA ALA A 35 -0.66 -14.42 13.61
C ALA A 35 -0.36 -13.95 12.19
N GLU A 36 -0.77 -12.72 11.85
CA GLU A 36 -0.71 -12.22 10.46
C GLU A 36 0.72 -12.05 9.95
N ILE A 37 1.67 -11.81 10.85
CA ILE A 37 3.10 -11.69 10.54
C ILE A 37 3.64 -13.03 10.08
N GLN A 38 3.30 -14.11 10.78
CA GLN A 38 3.70 -15.48 10.45
C GLN A 38 3.14 -15.89 9.08
N ALA A 39 1.88 -15.55 8.83
CA ALA A 39 1.26 -15.76 7.53
C ALA A 39 2.01 -15.00 6.41
N CYS A 40 2.38 -13.74 6.65
CA CYS A 40 3.16 -12.96 5.68
C CYS A 40 4.54 -13.58 5.43
N ASP A 41 5.26 -13.99 6.47
CA ASP A 41 6.59 -14.60 6.36
C ASP A 41 6.55 -15.87 5.53
N LEU A 42 5.61 -16.79 5.83
CA LEU A 42 5.44 -18.02 5.06
C LEU A 42 5.15 -17.72 3.58
N LEU A 43 4.24 -16.79 3.30
CA LEU A 43 3.88 -16.44 1.91
C LEU A 43 5.00 -15.75 1.15
N MET A 44 5.85 -14.96 1.83
CA MET A 44 7.05 -14.38 1.22
C MET A 44 8.09 -15.46 0.91
N GLU A 45 8.30 -16.42 1.81
CA GLU A 45 9.27 -17.51 1.61
C GLU A 45 8.92 -18.41 0.42
N ILE A 46 7.63 -18.64 0.16
CA ILE A 46 7.16 -19.46 -0.97
C ILE A 46 6.78 -18.65 -2.23
N ASP A 47 6.98 -17.33 -2.23
CA ASP A 47 6.64 -16.42 -3.34
C ASP A 47 5.15 -16.44 -3.77
N HIS A 48 4.23 -16.58 -2.80
CA HIS A 48 2.76 -16.60 -3.02
C HIS A 48 2.02 -15.53 -2.21
N LEU A 49 2.54 -14.31 -2.21
CA LEU A 49 1.89 -13.16 -1.56
C LEU A 49 0.47 -12.87 -2.10
N ASP A 50 0.12 -13.34 -3.30
CA ASP A 50 -1.21 -13.21 -3.89
C ASP A 50 -2.33 -13.87 -3.05
N ILE A 51 -1.99 -14.93 -2.30
CA ILE A 51 -2.93 -15.65 -1.44
C ILE A 51 -3.47 -14.74 -0.32
N LEU A 52 -2.67 -13.77 0.12
CA LEU A 52 -2.98 -12.87 1.23
C LEU A 52 -4.25 -12.05 0.97
N GLU A 53 -4.55 -11.72 -0.29
CA GLU A 53 -5.72 -10.92 -0.67
C GLU A 53 -7.06 -11.54 -0.23
N LYS A 54 -7.10 -12.87 -0.09
CA LYS A 54 -8.30 -13.63 0.32
C LYS A 54 -8.58 -13.51 1.82
N TYR A 55 -7.56 -13.24 2.63
CA TYR A 55 -7.64 -13.30 4.09
C TYR A 55 -7.47 -11.94 4.77
N ILE A 56 -7.08 -10.90 4.02
CA ILE A 56 -7.05 -9.53 4.55
C ILE A 56 -8.47 -8.96 4.69
N ASP A 57 -8.76 -8.42 5.87
CA ASP A 57 -10.00 -7.73 6.22
C ASP A 57 -9.75 -6.41 6.99
N GLN A 58 -10.83 -5.73 7.40
CA GLN A 58 -10.75 -4.46 8.14
C GLN A 58 -10.05 -4.57 9.50
N SER A 59 -10.00 -5.75 10.11
CA SER A 59 -9.41 -5.98 11.44
C SER A 59 -7.90 -6.19 11.39
N ASN A 60 -7.37 -6.66 10.25
CA ASN A 60 -5.98 -7.06 10.11
C ASN A 60 -5.17 -6.26 9.08
N TYR A 61 -5.79 -5.61 8.08
CA TYR A 61 -5.07 -4.95 6.98
C TYR A 61 -4.01 -3.95 7.47
N GLY A 62 -4.31 -3.18 8.52
CA GLY A 62 -3.40 -2.16 9.03
C GLY A 62 -2.08 -2.76 9.55
N ARG A 63 -2.14 -3.93 10.19
CA ARG A 63 -0.97 -4.65 10.71
C ARG A 63 -0.18 -5.29 9.56
N VAL A 64 -0.88 -5.95 8.65
CA VAL A 64 -0.30 -6.59 7.46
C VAL A 64 0.42 -5.58 6.59
N CYS A 65 -0.24 -4.49 6.19
CA CYS A 65 0.36 -3.46 5.34
C CYS A 65 1.57 -2.80 6.00
N LEU A 66 1.50 -2.51 7.31
CA LEU A 66 2.64 -1.94 8.04
C LEU A 66 3.83 -2.90 8.05
N TYR A 67 3.59 -4.19 8.27
CA TYR A 67 4.63 -5.21 8.26
C TYR A 67 5.29 -5.32 6.89
N LEU A 68 4.50 -5.45 5.82
CA LEU A 68 4.99 -5.57 4.45
C LEU A 68 5.80 -4.35 3.99
N ILE A 69 5.42 -3.12 4.38
CA ILE A 69 6.21 -1.90 4.12
C ILE A 69 7.57 -1.98 4.83
N GLY A 70 7.58 -2.48 6.06
CA GLY A 70 8.81 -2.75 6.81
C GLY A 70 9.70 -3.73 6.06
N CYS A 71 9.16 -4.87 5.63
CA CYS A 71 9.90 -5.89 4.87
C CYS A 71 10.46 -5.35 3.56
N ALA A 72 9.68 -4.56 2.81
CA ALA A 72 10.11 -3.97 1.54
C ALA A 72 11.37 -3.10 1.68
N SER A 73 11.65 -2.55 2.88
CA SER A 73 12.87 -1.77 3.13
C SER A 73 14.16 -2.62 3.22
N TYR A 74 14.02 -3.93 3.42
CA TYR A 74 15.14 -4.88 3.56
C TYR A 74 15.27 -5.84 2.38
N VAL A 75 14.35 -5.74 1.42
CA VAL A 75 14.30 -6.57 0.23
C VAL A 75 14.84 -5.77 -0.96
N VAL A 76 15.48 -6.46 -1.91
CA VAL A 76 16.05 -5.83 -3.10
C VAL A 76 15.00 -5.65 -4.19
N ASP A 77 15.20 -4.69 -5.10
CA ASP A 77 14.40 -4.63 -6.31
C ASP A 77 14.66 -5.86 -7.20
N PRO A 78 13.63 -6.39 -7.89
CA PRO A 78 12.28 -5.84 -8.09
C PRO A 78 11.24 -6.23 -7.03
N GLU A 79 11.58 -7.10 -6.08
CA GLU A 79 10.65 -7.69 -5.13
C GLU A 79 10.08 -6.65 -4.16
N SER A 80 10.92 -5.73 -3.67
CA SER A 80 10.47 -4.57 -2.87
C SER A 80 9.36 -3.77 -3.56
N THR A 81 9.55 -3.49 -4.86
CA THR A 81 8.56 -2.80 -5.69
C THR A 81 7.25 -3.58 -5.81
N GLN A 82 7.30 -4.92 -5.92
CA GLN A 82 6.10 -5.76 -5.98
C GLN A 82 5.31 -5.74 -4.67
N ILE A 83 6.01 -5.87 -3.53
CA ILE A 83 5.41 -5.80 -2.20
C ILE A 83 4.70 -4.45 -2.01
N LEU A 84 5.40 -3.35 -2.30
CA LEU A 84 4.83 -2.00 -2.16
C LEU A 84 3.62 -1.78 -3.07
N ARG A 85 3.63 -2.32 -4.30
CA ARG A 85 2.46 -2.28 -5.20
C ARG A 85 1.28 -3.04 -4.61
N GLY A 86 1.48 -4.24 -4.09
CA GLY A 86 0.42 -5.00 -3.42
C GLY A 86 -0.15 -4.24 -2.22
N VAL A 87 0.70 -3.66 -1.37
CA VAL A 87 0.27 -2.84 -0.22
C VAL A 87 -0.54 -1.62 -0.66
N MET A 88 -0.13 -0.94 -1.73
CA MET A 88 -0.89 0.19 -2.28
C MET A 88 -2.30 -0.25 -2.71
N GLU A 89 -2.43 -1.39 -3.38
CA GLU A 89 -3.73 -1.91 -3.82
C GLU A 89 -4.62 -2.30 -2.64
N HIS A 90 -4.05 -2.89 -1.58
CA HIS A 90 -4.78 -3.11 -0.34
C HIS A 90 -5.27 -1.80 0.29
N TYR A 91 -4.43 -0.77 0.39
CA TYR A 91 -4.89 0.53 0.91
C TYR A 91 -6.02 1.14 0.06
N LEU A 92 -5.97 1.03 -1.27
CA LEU A 92 -7.06 1.48 -2.13
C LEU A 92 -8.35 0.69 -1.87
N ARG A 93 -8.27 -0.63 -1.70
CA ARG A 93 -9.41 -1.49 -1.38
C ARG A 93 -10.08 -1.11 -0.05
N PHE A 94 -9.32 -0.65 0.93
CA PHE A 94 -9.83 -0.20 2.24
C PHE A 94 -10.15 1.30 2.32
N GLY A 95 -10.02 2.06 1.22
CA GLY A 95 -10.34 3.49 1.17
C GLY A 95 -9.29 4.40 1.82
N GLU A 96 -8.07 3.89 2.07
CA GLU A 96 -6.94 4.61 2.67
C GLU A 96 -6.13 5.36 1.59
N TYR A 97 -6.78 6.25 0.86
CA TYR A 97 -6.20 6.93 -0.32
C TYR A 97 -4.94 7.73 0.00
N GLY A 98 -4.85 8.36 1.18
CA GLY A 98 -3.66 9.09 1.61
C GLY A 98 -2.45 8.17 1.77
N ARG A 99 -2.63 7.00 2.39
CA ARG A 99 -1.57 6.00 2.54
C ARG A 99 -1.19 5.39 1.20
N ALA A 100 -2.18 5.04 0.37
CA ALA A 100 -1.93 4.56 -0.99
C ALA A 100 -1.11 5.57 -1.81
N MET A 101 -1.46 6.87 -1.74
CA MET A 101 -0.72 7.93 -2.41
C MET A 101 0.74 8.03 -1.93
N MET A 102 0.99 7.91 -0.62
CA MET A 102 2.37 7.90 -0.10
C MET A 102 3.21 6.77 -0.72
N ILE A 103 2.63 5.57 -0.83
CA ILE A 103 3.32 4.43 -1.45
C ILE A 103 3.53 4.65 -2.95
N ALA A 104 2.52 5.16 -3.67
CA ALA A 104 2.64 5.48 -5.09
C ALA A 104 3.76 6.50 -5.37
N MET A 105 3.90 7.52 -4.52
CA MET A 105 4.98 8.51 -4.61
C MET A 105 6.34 7.90 -4.27
N GLN A 106 6.41 6.99 -3.28
CA GLN A 106 7.64 6.26 -2.95
C GLN A 106 8.12 5.40 -4.12
N LEU A 107 7.19 4.77 -4.85
CA LEU A 107 7.47 4.01 -6.05
C LEU A 107 7.84 4.88 -7.27
N ASN A 108 7.71 6.21 -7.15
CA ASN A 108 7.87 7.17 -8.23
C ASN A 108 7.02 6.81 -9.48
N ASP A 109 5.83 6.24 -9.25
CA ASP A 109 4.94 5.76 -10.30
C ASP A 109 3.79 6.75 -10.47
N LYS A 110 3.88 7.58 -11.52
CA LYS A 110 2.88 8.60 -11.82
C LYS A 110 1.51 8.00 -12.11
N VAL A 111 1.46 6.87 -12.81
CA VAL A 111 0.19 6.21 -13.17
C VAL A 111 -0.49 5.68 -11.90
N ALA A 112 0.30 5.17 -10.95
CA ALA A 112 -0.20 4.77 -9.64
C ALA A 112 -0.74 5.96 -8.83
N CYS A 113 -0.08 7.11 -8.88
CA CYS A 113 -0.57 8.34 -8.23
C CYS A 113 -1.92 8.79 -8.84
N GLU A 114 -2.05 8.75 -10.16
CA GLU A 114 -3.31 9.06 -10.87
C GLU A 114 -4.43 8.05 -10.52
N LYS A 115 -4.11 6.76 -10.40
CA LYS A 115 -5.04 5.72 -9.93
C LYS A 115 -5.54 6.02 -8.51
N CYS A 116 -4.64 6.40 -7.59
CA CYS A 116 -4.99 6.76 -6.22
C CYS A 116 -5.90 8.00 -6.16
N PHE A 117 -5.59 9.01 -6.98
CA PHE A 117 -6.36 10.25 -7.04
C PHE A 117 -7.76 10.04 -7.64
N THR A 118 -7.85 9.32 -8.76
CA THR A 118 -9.11 9.06 -9.47
C THR A 118 -10.03 8.11 -8.70
N GLY A 119 -9.44 7.18 -7.93
CA GLY A 119 -10.19 6.28 -7.06
C GLY A 119 -10.90 6.99 -5.89
N CYS A 120 -10.44 8.19 -5.51
CA CYS A 120 -11.02 8.95 -4.40
C CYS A 120 -12.16 9.85 -4.89
N GLN A 121 -13.38 9.64 -4.35
CA GLN A 121 -14.55 10.46 -4.69
C GLN A 121 -14.83 11.57 -3.67
N ASP A 122 -14.24 11.49 -2.48
CA ASP A 122 -14.44 12.50 -1.43
C ASP A 122 -13.72 13.81 -1.79
N PRO A 123 -14.44 14.94 -1.95
CA PRO A 123 -13.83 16.20 -2.37
C PRO A 123 -12.77 16.73 -1.39
N LEU A 124 -12.99 16.53 -0.08
CA LEU A 124 -12.05 16.99 0.93
C LEU A 124 -10.74 16.19 0.86
N MET A 125 -10.82 14.87 0.79
CA MET A 125 -9.67 13.99 0.63
C MET A 125 -8.92 14.29 -0.67
N ARG A 126 -9.62 14.52 -1.79
CA ARG A 126 -8.96 14.93 -3.06
C ARG A 126 -8.13 16.20 -2.91
N LYS A 127 -8.63 17.21 -2.18
CA LYS A 127 -7.84 18.42 -1.86
C LYS A 127 -6.59 18.08 -1.05
N GLN A 128 -6.69 17.19 -0.06
CA GLN A 128 -5.52 16.73 0.71
C GLN A 128 -4.49 16.02 -0.18
N LEU A 129 -4.94 15.15 -1.09
CA LEU A 129 -4.08 14.48 -2.06
C LEU A 129 -3.39 15.48 -2.99
N CYS A 130 -4.10 16.52 -3.45
CA CYS A 130 -3.50 17.60 -4.25
C CYS A 130 -2.37 18.29 -3.48
N TYR A 131 -2.52 18.58 -2.19
CA TYR A 131 -1.42 19.16 -1.40
C TYR A 131 -0.21 18.24 -1.28
N MET A 132 -0.42 16.92 -1.16
CA MET A 132 0.67 15.94 -1.14
C MET A 132 1.44 15.94 -2.48
N LEU A 133 0.72 15.91 -3.60
CA LEU A 133 1.27 15.93 -4.95
C LEU A 133 1.98 17.25 -5.26
N ALA A 134 1.39 18.38 -4.89
CA ALA A 134 1.95 19.72 -5.07
C ALA A 134 3.28 19.86 -4.33
N ARG A 135 3.39 19.29 -3.13
CA ARG A 135 4.63 19.28 -2.33
C ARG A 135 5.72 18.42 -2.97
N GLN A 136 5.36 17.31 -3.61
CA GLN A 136 6.30 16.42 -4.30
C GLN A 136 6.54 16.81 -5.77
N TYR A 137 5.93 17.90 -6.24
CA TYR A 137 6.00 18.37 -7.63
C TYR A 137 5.58 17.31 -8.67
N ILE A 138 4.60 16.47 -8.32
CA ILE A 138 4.07 15.44 -9.22
C ILE A 138 2.89 16.03 -10.00
N PRO A 139 3.01 16.28 -11.31
CA PRO A 139 1.95 16.91 -12.08
C PRO A 139 0.86 15.89 -12.41
N ILE A 140 -0.38 16.19 -12.04
CA ILE A 140 -1.59 15.46 -12.45
C ILE A 140 -2.55 16.43 -13.13
N GLU A 141 -3.19 15.98 -14.20
CA GLU A 141 -4.23 16.75 -14.88
C GLU A 141 -5.54 16.68 -14.11
N VAL A 142 -6.12 17.84 -13.81
CA VAL A 142 -7.41 17.97 -13.13
C VAL A 142 -8.26 19.00 -13.86
N GLU A 143 -9.53 18.66 -14.08
CA GLU A 143 -10.50 19.57 -14.70
C GLU A 143 -11.04 20.62 -13.72
N ASP A 144 -11.04 20.26 -12.43
CA ASP A 144 -11.51 21.13 -11.35
C ASP A 144 -10.50 22.25 -11.08
N GLU A 145 -10.95 23.50 -11.25
CA GLU A 145 -10.12 24.70 -11.07
C GLU A 145 -9.61 24.86 -9.63
N ASP A 146 -10.41 24.53 -8.60
CA ASP A 146 -9.97 24.62 -7.21
C ASP A 146 -8.80 23.66 -6.95
N LEU A 147 -8.90 22.43 -7.46
CA LEU A 147 -7.84 21.43 -7.34
C LEU A 147 -6.59 21.86 -8.10
N ARG A 148 -6.75 22.50 -9.26
CA ARG A 148 -5.64 23.04 -10.06
C ARG A 148 -4.90 24.15 -9.30
N VAL A 149 -5.63 25.05 -8.65
CA VAL A 149 -5.06 26.13 -7.83
C VAL A 149 -4.21 25.56 -6.69
N ILE A 150 -4.68 24.49 -6.03
CA ILE A 150 -3.93 23.78 -4.99
C ILE A 150 -2.66 23.15 -5.55
N LEU A 151 -2.75 22.42 -6.67
CA LEU A 151 -1.60 21.76 -7.30
C LEU A 151 -0.51 22.76 -7.73
N LEU A 152 -0.91 23.96 -8.15
CA LEU A 152 0.01 25.04 -8.53
C LEU A 152 0.60 25.78 -7.33
N ASN A 153 0.27 25.38 -6.08
CA ASN A 153 0.73 26.04 -4.85
C ASN A 153 0.40 27.54 -4.80
N ALA A 154 -0.65 27.99 -5.49
CA ALA A 154 -0.97 29.41 -5.61
C ALA A 154 -1.29 30.08 -4.25
N HIS A 155 -1.87 29.33 -3.32
CA HIS A 155 -2.25 29.82 -1.98
C HIS A 155 -1.06 30.06 -1.04
N ILE A 156 0.14 29.55 -1.35
CA ILE A 156 1.29 29.65 -0.42
C ILE A 156 1.65 31.11 -0.16
N ASN A 157 1.64 31.95 -1.21
CA ASN A 157 1.94 33.37 -1.07
C ASN A 157 0.92 34.09 -0.18
N ASP A 158 -0.37 33.81 -0.38
CA ASP A 158 -1.45 34.42 0.40
C ASP A 158 -1.37 34.00 1.87
N HIS A 159 -1.13 32.71 2.14
CA HIS A 159 -0.95 32.20 3.50
C HIS A 159 0.28 32.80 4.18
N TYR A 160 1.40 32.95 3.46
CA TYR A 160 2.61 33.57 3.99
C TYR A 160 2.41 35.05 4.33
N LEU A 161 1.71 35.79 3.46
CA LEU A 161 1.34 37.18 3.73
C LEU A 161 0.35 37.30 4.90
N GLY A 162 -0.60 36.37 5.02
CA GLY A 162 -1.52 36.29 6.15
C GLY A 162 -0.80 36.08 7.48
N LEU A 163 0.12 35.11 7.53
CA LEU A 163 0.96 34.86 8.70
C LEU A 163 1.73 36.13 9.13
N GLY A 164 2.32 36.85 8.18
CA GLY A 164 3.03 38.09 8.47
C GLY A 164 2.15 39.26 8.96
N ARG A 165 0.82 39.18 8.77
CA ARG A 165 -0.13 40.15 9.34
C ARG A 165 -0.60 39.78 10.74
N GLU A 166 -0.60 38.49 11.07
CA GLU A 166 -1.09 37.97 12.36
C GLU A 166 0.00 37.89 13.45
N LEU A 167 1.29 37.92 13.05
CA LEU A 167 2.45 38.04 13.94
C LEU A 167 2.74 39.49 14.34
#